data_AF-A0A2H0WAX2-F1
#
_entry.id   AF-A0A2H0WAX2-F1
#
_cell.length_a   1.000
_cell.length_b   1.000
_cell.length_c   1.000
_cell.angle_alpha   90.00
_cell.angle_beta   90.00
_cell.angle_gamma   90.00
#
_symmetry.space_group_name_H-M   'P 1'
#
loop_
_entity.id
_entity.type
_entity.pdbx_description
1 polymer ?
#
loop_
_entity_poly.entity_id
_entity_poly.type
_entity_poly.pdbx_seq_one_letter_code
_entity_poly.pdbx_strand_id
1 'polypeptide(L)'
;MKAPGIRQSLFLAWTQTTIERENWLQLPPGQGYLEAMIPFLFLTTSIVSTAVAAAPIPGIQLPVKIMAQTTDYTCGVVCLNSVLDYLGKPVWGELHLARFLGTTEKEGTHPEQIRDGVERMGLKADLRQGLSIKDLEQALKRGHPVLVLIRFSDGVNGHWVVVNGIQSQQITMMDPDLEARERRYRYESFQNFNRDWWHSFDEGKTIYRGVGIEIYP
;
A
#
# COMPACT_ATOMS: atom_id res chain seq x y z
N MET A 1 -7.33 -35.73 -45.89
CA MET A 1 -7.79 -36.77 -44.95
C MET A 1 -7.47 -36.33 -43.52
N LYS A 2 -8.49 -36.34 -42.65
CA LYS A 2 -8.54 -36.38 -41.18
C LYS A 2 -7.34 -35.91 -40.31
N ALA A 3 -7.62 -34.91 -39.46
CA ALA A 3 -7.00 -34.72 -38.14
C ALA A 3 -7.41 -35.86 -37.16
N PRO A 4 -6.67 -36.11 -36.06
CA PRO A 4 -6.81 -35.38 -34.77
C PRO A 4 -5.42 -35.15 -34.10
N GLY A 5 -5.17 -34.39 -33.03
CA GLY A 5 -5.96 -33.94 -31.87
C GLY A 5 -5.32 -34.50 -30.59
N ILE A 6 -4.59 -33.68 -29.80
CA ILE A 6 -4.14 -34.05 -28.43
C ILE A 6 -4.29 -32.83 -27.51
N ARG A 7 -5.14 -33.00 -26.48
CA ARG A 7 -5.29 -32.15 -25.29
C ARG A 7 -4.75 -32.92 -24.07
N GLN A 8 -4.13 -32.18 -23.14
CA GLN A 8 -4.34 -32.12 -21.67
C GLN A 8 -4.91 -33.39 -20.97
N SER A 9 -4.55 -33.82 -19.75
CA SER A 9 -3.99 -33.17 -18.56
C SER A 9 -3.76 -34.22 -17.46
N LEU A 10 -2.71 -33.98 -16.68
CA LEU A 10 -2.51 -34.11 -15.22
C LEU A 10 -3.38 -35.04 -14.34
N PHE A 11 -2.62 -35.81 -13.56
CA PHE A 11 -2.93 -36.56 -12.35
C PHE A 11 -3.74 -35.79 -11.29
N LEU A 12 -4.74 -36.46 -10.72
CA LEU A 12 -5.34 -36.13 -9.43
C LEU A 12 -5.14 -37.32 -8.50
N ALA A 13 -4.36 -37.13 -7.43
CA ALA A 13 -4.27 -38.02 -6.28
C ALA A 13 -4.55 -37.17 -5.04
N TRP A 14 -5.71 -37.36 -4.41
CA TRP A 14 -5.99 -36.88 -3.06
C TRP A 14 -6.72 -37.99 -2.29
N THR A 15 -6.14 -38.33 -1.16
CA THR A 15 -6.52 -39.38 -0.21
C THR A 15 -7.76 -38.97 0.58
N GLN A 16 -8.73 -39.88 0.72
CA GLN A 16 -9.85 -39.74 1.65
C GLN A 16 -9.38 -40.07 3.07
N THR A 17 -9.52 -39.12 3.98
CA THR A 17 -9.38 -39.33 5.43
C THR A 17 -10.76 -39.44 6.05
N THR A 18 -11.01 -40.60 6.65
CA THR A 18 -12.16 -40.96 7.48
C THR A 18 -12.19 -40.09 8.74
N ILE A 19 -13.32 -39.45 9.04
CA ILE A 19 -13.61 -38.95 10.39
C ILE A 19 -14.83 -39.73 10.90
N GLU A 20 -14.57 -40.47 11.97
CA GLU A 20 -15.48 -41.39 12.64
C GLU A 20 -16.58 -40.65 13.41
N ARG A 21 -17.75 -41.31 13.46
CA ARG A 21 -18.92 -40.91 14.22
C ARG A 21 -18.66 -41.16 15.70
N GLU A 22 -18.85 -40.15 16.53
CA GLU A 22 -18.79 -40.31 17.99
C GLU A 22 -20.01 -41.03 18.55
N ASN A 23 -19.71 -41.89 19.51
CA ASN A 23 -20.56 -42.83 20.23
C ASN A 23 -21.63 -42.15 21.08
N TRP A 24 -22.88 -42.60 20.93
CA TRP A 24 -23.94 -42.41 21.92
C TRP A 24 -23.86 -43.51 22.97
N LEU A 25 -23.31 -43.19 24.14
CA LEU A 25 -23.36 -44.04 25.34
C LEU A 25 -24.59 -43.67 26.19
N GLN A 26 -25.61 -44.52 26.04
CA GLN A 26 -26.54 -45.05 27.04
C GLN A 26 -26.63 -44.34 28.42
N LEU A 27 -27.82 -43.82 28.75
CA LEU A 27 -28.24 -43.56 30.13
C LEU A 27 -29.31 -44.60 30.53
N PRO A 28 -29.24 -45.21 31.73
CA PRO A 28 -30.24 -46.19 32.18
C PRO A 28 -31.52 -45.51 32.70
N PRO A 29 -32.67 -46.22 32.68
CA PRO A 29 -33.96 -45.63 33.04
C PRO A 29 -34.25 -45.72 34.55
N GLY A 30 -34.82 -44.63 35.08
CA GLY A 30 -35.76 -44.66 36.21
C GLY A 30 -35.17 -44.54 37.61
N GLN A 31 -35.34 -43.36 38.22
CA GLN A 31 -35.85 -43.17 39.58
C GLN A 31 -36.03 -41.67 39.84
N GLY A 32 -37.28 -41.28 40.15
CA GLY A 32 -37.62 -39.89 40.43
C GLY A 32 -37.30 -39.51 41.87
N TYR A 33 -36.97 -38.24 42.08
CA TYR A 33 -37.20 -37.54 43.34
C TYR A 33 -37.57 -36.09 43.03
N LEU A 34 -38.71 -35.68 43.60
CA LEU A 34 -39.10 -34.29 43.81
C LEU A 34 -38.03 -33.60 44.66
N GLU A 35 -37.67 -32.36 44.33
CA GLU A 35 -37.65 -31.19 45.22
C GLU A 35 -36.75 -30.06 44.71
N ALA A 36 -37.04 -28.86 45.23
CA ALA A 36 -36.26 -27.62 45.19
C ALA A 36 -36.46 -26.68 43.98
N MET A 37 -37.46 -25.81 44.15
CA MET A 37 -37.51 -24.46 43.61
C MET A 37 -36.22 -23.67 43.91
N ILE A 38 -35.53 -23.19 42.87
CA ILE A 38 -34.75 -21.95 42.90
C ILE A 38 -34.92 -21.28 41.53
N PRO A 39 -35.55 -20.10 41.42
CA PRO A 39 -35.47 -19.35 40.18
C PRO A 39 -34.04 -18.81 40.05
N PHE A 40 -33.23 -19.45 39.20
CA PHE A 40 -31.96 -18.90 38.75
C PHE A 40 -32.25 -17.64 37.92
N LEU A 41 -32.24 -16.49 38.59
CA LEU A 41 -32.22 -15.19 37.93
C LEU A 41 -30.86 -15.07 37.23
N PHE A 42 -30.79 -15.42 35.96
CA PHE A 42 -29.63 -15.13 35.11
C PHE A 42 -29.51 -13.61 34.97
N LEU A 43 -28.78 -12.97 35.89
CA LEU A 43 -28.35 -11.60 35.73
C LEU A 43 -27.23 -11.59 34.68
N THR A 44 -27.61 -11.55 33.40
CA THR A 44 -26.64 -11.32 32.32
C THR A 44 -26.15 -9.89 32.46
N THR A 45 -25.01 -9.72 33.11
CA THR A 45 -24.27 -8.46 33.05
C THR A 45 -23.73 -8.35 31.63
N SER A 46 -24.49 -7.72 30.76
CA SER A 46 -23.99 -7.26 29.47
C SER A 46 -22.86 -6.28 29.74
N ILE A 47 -21.61 -6.75 29.63
CA ILE A 47 -20.47 -5.86 29.51
C ILE A 47 -20.66 -5.13 28.18
N VAL A 48 -21.22 -3.92 28.25
CA VAL A 48 -21.20 -2.99 27.14
C VAL A 48 -19.74 -2.59 26.97
N SER A 49 -19.04 -3.30 26.09
CA SER A 49 -17.72 -2.90 25.60
C SER A 49 -17.93 -1.59 24.84
N THR A 50 -17.75 -0.47 25.54
CA THR A 50 -17.63 0.82 24.88
C THR A 50 -16.28 0.79 24.18
N ALA A 51 -16.30 0.45 22.88
CA ALA A 51 -15.16 0.70 22.02
C ALA A 51 -14.90 2.21 22.09
N VAL A 52 -13.90 2.61 22.87
CA VAL A 52 -13.38 3.97 22.84
C VAL A 52 -12.81 4.13 21.42
N ALA A 53 -13.58 4.79 20.55
CA ALA A 53 -13.07 5.22 19.26
C ALA A 53 -11.80 6.02 19.54
N ALA A 54 -10.64 5.49 19.15
CA ALA A 54 -9.38 6.18 19.31
C ALA A 54 -9.54 7.58 18.71
N ALA A 55 -9.29 8.61 19.51
CA ALA A 55 -9.38 9.99 19.05
C ALA A 55 -8.57 10.14 17.76
N PRO A 56 -9.10 10.83 16.73
CA PRO A 56 -8.39 10.98 15.47
C PRO A 56 -7.02 11.58 15.76
N ILE A 57 -5.98 10.90 15.30
CA ILE A 57 -4.60 11.37 15.38
C ILE A 57 -4.56 12.80 14.79
N PRO A 58 -3.96 13.79 15.47
CA PRO A 58 -3.76 15.11 14.90
C PRO A 58 -3.15 14.95 13.50
N GLY A 59 -3.83 15.52 12.49
CA GLY A 59 -3.42 15.34 11.11
C GLY A 59 -2.00 15.86 10.88
N ILE A 60 -1.19 15.10 10.14
CA ILE A 60 0.13 15.52 9.68
C ILE A 60 -0.02 15.95 8.23
N GLN A 61 0.41 17.16 7.89
CA GLN A 61 0.47 17.65 6.51
C GLN A 61 1.76 18.44 6.35
N LEU A 62 2.66 17.91 5.54
CA LEU A 62 3.90 18.58 5.17
C LEU A 62 3.62 19.55 4.01
N PRO A 63 4.13 20.79 4.04
CA PRO A 63 3.93 21.80 3.00
C PRO A 63 4.79 21.52 1.75
N VAL A 64 4.63 20.34 1.15
CA VAL A 64 5.27 19.98 -0.13
C VAL A 64 4.61 20.76 -1.25
N LYS A 65 5.40 21.50 -2.03
CA LYS A 65 4.91 22.28 -3.16
C LYS A 65 4.37 21.37 -4.27
N ILE A 66 3.19 21.73 -4.78
CA ILE A 66 2.60 21.08 -5.96
C ILE A 66 3.34 21.56 -7.21
N MET A 67 3.85 20.64 -8.01
CA MET A 67 4.55 20.91 -9.25
C MET A 67 3.99 20.02 -10.36
N ALA A 68 3.86 20.55 -11.58
CA ALA A 68 3.36 19.85 -12.74
C ALA A 68 4.52 19.31 -13.59
N GLN A 69 4.38 18.09 -14.10
CA GLN A 69 5.22 17.56 -15.17
C GLN A 69 4.80 18.15 -16.52
N THR A 70 5.78 18.36 -17.39
CA THR A 70 5.55 18.87 -18.75
C THR A 70 5.62 17.77 -19.82
N THR A 71 6.02 16.56 -19.43
CA THR A 71 6.07 15.36 -20.29
C THR A 71 5.21 14.24 -19.69
N ASP A 72 4.99 13.14 -20.39
CA ASP A 72 4.25 11.97 -19.88
C ASP A 72 5.10 10.98 -19.05
N TYR A 73 6.43 11.15 -19.01
CA TYR A 73 7.36 10.19 -18.38
C TYR A 73 8.18 10.76 -17.20
N THR A 74 8.00 12.04 -16.85
CA THR A 74 8.80 12.76 -15.84
C THR A 74 8.11 12.87 -14.47
N CYS A 75 7.06 12.09 -14.19
CA CYS A 75 6.37 12.12 -12.90
C CYS A 75 7.33 11.94 -11.71
N GLY A 76 8.27 11.00 -11.79
CA GLY A 76 9.28 10.76 -10.74
C GLY A 76 10.26 11.94 -10.56
N VAL A 77 10.61 12.59 -11.67
CA VAL A 77 11.49 13.77 -11.70
C VAL A 77 10.84 14.94 -10.97
N VAL A 78 9.57 15.22 -11.28
CA VAL A 78 8.83 16.32 -10.66
C VAL A 78 8.50 16.05 -9.20
N CYS A 79 8.15 14.80 -8.86
CA CYS A 79 8.02 14.38 -7.46
C CYS A 79 9.30 14.64 -6.66
N LEU A 80 10.46 14.28 -7.21
CA LEU A 80 11.73 14.54 -6.55
C LEU A 80 11.98 16.04 -6.39
N ASN A 81 11.74 16.85 -7.43
CA ASN A 81 11.87 18.31 -7.33
C ASN A 81 11.00 18.93 -6.24
N SER A 82 9.76 18.48 -6.07
CA SER A 82 8.90 18.92 -4.97
C SER A 82 9.44 18.55 -3.59
N VAL A 83 10.08 17.39 -3.46
CA VAL A 83 10.73 16.98 -2.20
C VAL A 83 12.02 17.76 -1.95
N LEU A 84 12.83 18.03 -3.00
CA LEU A 84 14.01 18.88 -2.89
C LEU A 84 13.64 20.29 -2.44
N ASP A 85 12.60 20.89 -3.02
CA ASP A 85 12.06 22.20 -2.62
C ASP A 85 11.67 22.20 -1.13
N TYR A 86 10.93 21.18 -0.70
CA TYR A 86 10.52 21.01 0.71
C TYR A 86 11.72 20.89 1.66
N LEU A 87 12.79 20.20 1.24
CA LEU A 87 14.03 20.06 2.02
C LEU A 87 14.95 21.29 1.96
N GLY A 88 14.51 22.38 1.31
CA GLY A 88 15.32 23.59 1.11
C GLY A 88 16.53 23.38 0.20
N LYS A 89 16.47 22.37 -0.68
CA LYS A 89 17.51 22.10 -1.69
C LYS A 89 17.17 22.79 -3.00
N PRO A 90 18.17 23.09 -3.85
CA PRO A 90 17.92 23.65 -5.16
C PRO A 90 17.02 22.75 -6.01
N VAL A 91 15.97 23.34 -6.58
CA VAL A 91 15.12 22.71 -7.58
C VAL A 91 15.82 22.74 -8.94
N TRP A 92 15.71 21.64 -9.68
CA TRP A 92 16.37 21.48 -10.97
C TRP A 92 15.39 21.70 -12.12
N GLY A 93 15.89 22.14 -13.27
CA GLY A 93 15.08 22.09 -14.50
C GLY A 93 14.69 20.65 -14.81
N GLU A 94 13.41 20.40 -15.13
CA GLU A 94 12.82 19.06 -15.29
C GLU A 94 13.66 18.15 -16.19
N LEU A 95 13.95 18.56 -17.42
CA LEU A 95 14.77 17.76 -18.36
C LEU A 95 16.23 17.62 -17.93
N HIS A 96 16.77 18.56 -17.16
CA HIS A 96 18.12 18.43 -16.61
C HIS A 96 18.17 17.35 -15.53
N LEU A 97 17.19 17.36 -14.62
CA LEU A 97 17.08 16.32 -13.60
C LEU A 97 16.75 14.96 -14.21
N ALA A 98 15.89 14.90 -15.21
CA ALA A 98 15.60 13.68 -15.96
C ALA A 98 16.89 13.04 -16.51
N ARG A 99 17.74 13.83 -17.18
CA ARG A 99 19.06 13.36 -17.65
C ARG A 99 19.98 12.93 -16.51
N PHE A 100 19.97 13.66 -15.39
CA PHE A 100 20.80 13.33 -14.24
C PHE A 100 20.41 11.98 -13.59
N LEU A 101 19.11 11.67 -13.55
CA LEU A 101 18.56 10.42 -13.02
C LEU A 101 18.62 9.26 -14.04
N GLY A 102 18.78 9.55 -15.32
CA GLY A 102 18.67 8.53 -16.37
C GLY A 102 17.23 8.18 -16.72
N THR A 103 16.29 9.09 -16.47
CA THR A 103 14.88 8.98 -16.86
C THR A 103 14.75 8.85 -18.37
N THR A 104 13.89 7.95 -18.86
CA THR A 104 13.63 7.78 -20.30
C THR A 104 12.13 7.86 -20.61
N GLU A 105 11.77 8.15 -21.86
CA GLU A 105 10.36 8.17 -22.28
C GLU A 105 9.70 6.80 -22.17
N LYS A 106 10.47 5.74 -22.42
CA LYS A 106 9.97 4.36 -22.44
C LYS A 106 9.67 3.84 -21.04
N GLU A 107 10.55 4.13 -20.08
CA GLU A 107 10.53 3.49 -18.76
C GLU A 107 10.24 4.50 -17.62
N GLY A 108 10.22 5.79 -17.91
CA GLY A 108 10.18 6.80 -16.87
C GLY A 108 11.43 6.75 -16.00
N THR A 109 11.26 6.85 -14.68
CA THR A 109 12.36 6.82 -13.69
C THR A 109 12.19 5.63 -12.76
N HIS A 110 13.20 4.77 -12.72
CA HIS A 110 13.21 3.60 -11.84
C HIS A 110 13.45 3.99 -10.37
N PRO A 111 12.98 3.20 -9.40
CA PRO A 111 13.20 3.48 -7.98
C PRO A 111 14.69 3.62 -7.60
N GLU A 112 15.55 2.76 -8.16
CA GLU A 112 17.00 2.76 -7.91
C GLU A 112 17.66 4.01 -8.49
N GLN A 113 17.20 4.48 -9.65
CA GLN A 113 17.69 5.73 -10.25
C GLN A 113 17.38 6.94 -9.37
N ILE A 114 16.19 6.99 -8.76
CA ILE A 114 15.85 8.03 -7.79
C ILE A 114 16.75 7.92 -6.55
N ARG A 115 16.88 6.72 -5.95
CA ARG A 115 17.75 6.50 -4.79
C ARG A 115 19.18 6.97 -5.07
N ASP A 116 19.79 6.45 -6.12
CA ASP A 116 21.19 6.75 -6.47
C ASP A 116 21.38 8.22 -6.82
N GLY A 117 20.40 8.83 -7.50
CA GLY A 117 20.39 10.24 -7.80
C GLY A 117 20.36 11.12 -6.55
N VAL A 118 19.50 10.79 -5.59
CA VAL A 118 19.38 11.48 -4.30
C VAL A 118 20.66 11.34 -3.47
N GLU A 119 21.24 10.14 -3.42
CA GLU A 119 22.51 9.90 -2.73
C GLU A 119 23.67 10.69 -3.35
N ARG A 120 23.72 10.79 -4.69
CA ARG A 120 24.69 11.64 -5.40
C ARG A 120 24.50 13.14 -5.13
N MET A 121 23.33 13.57 -4.68
CA MET A 121 23.07 14.94 -4.22
C MET A 121 23.46 15.18 -2.75
N GLY A 122 23.99 14.16 -2.05
CA GLY A 122 24.38 14.25 -0.66
C GLY A 122 23.21 14.18 0.32
N LEU A 123 22.08 13.62 -0.10
CA LEU A 123 20.92 13.29 0.74
C LEU A 123 20.90 11.78 1.00
N LYS A 124 20.04 11.34 1.92
CA LYS A 124 19.77 9.93 2.14
C LYS A 124 18.45 9.54 1.50
N ALA A 125 18.41 8.32 0.95
CA ALA A 125 17.23 7.74 0.35
C ALA A 125 17.01 6.31 0.90
N ASP A 126 15.94 6.11 1.66
CA ASP A 126 15.53 4.78 2.10
C ASP A 126 14.47 4.22 1.14
N LEU A 127 14.93 3.44 0.16
CA LEU A 127 14.10 2.72 -0.81
C LEU A 127 13.58 1.42 -0.19
N ARG A 128 12.27 1.31 -0.03
CA ARG A 128 11.60 0.14 0.54
C ARG A 128 10.52 -0.40 -0.39
N GLN A 129 10.28 -1.71 -0.29
CA GLN A 129 9.13 -2.39 -0.85
C GLN A 129 8.22 -2.87 0.28
N GLY A 130 6.93 -3.04 -0.02
CA GLY A 130 5.94 -3.47 0.96
C GLY A 130 5.63 -2.43 2.04
N LEU A 131 5.75 -1.14 1.73
CA LEU A 131 5.41 -0.07 2.67
C LEU A 131 3.96 -0.17 3.13
N SER A 132 3.76 -0.13 4.45
CA SER A 132 2.46 0.00 5.07
C SER A 132 2.08 1.47 5.25
N ILE A 133 0.79 1.74 5.51
CA ILE A 133 0.34 3.09 5.91
C ILE A 133 1.08 3.55 7.18
N LYS A 134 1.35 2.61 8.10
CA LYS A 134 2.09 2.92 9.33
C LYS A 134 3.50 3.39 9.01
N ASP A 135 4.17 2.81 8.02
CA ASP A 135 5.50 3.27 7.59
C ASP A 135 5.46 4.70 7.05
N LEU A 136 4.47 5.01 6.23
CA LEU A 136 4.24 6.37 5.71
C LEU A 136 3.97 7.36 6.86
N GLU A 137 3.12 6.98 7.81
CA GLU A 137 2.84 7.81 8.99
C GLU A 137 4.10 8.08 9.82
N GLN A 138 4.96 7.08 10.02
CA GLN A 138 6.21 7.25 10.75
C GLN A 138 7.19 8.16 10.00
N ALA A 139 7.29 8.05 8.67
CA ALA A 139 8.09 8.96 7.85
C ALA A 139 7.58 10.41 7.97
N LEU A 140 6.27 10.62 7.85
CA LEU A 140 5.66 11.95 7.98
C LEU A 140 5.83 12.53 9.39
N LYS A 141 5.79 11.71 10.45
CA LYS A 141 6.10 12.14 11.84
C LYS A 141 7.53 12.63 12.01
N ARG A 142 8.47 12.09 11.22
CA ARG A 142 9.85 12.59 11.14
C ARG A 142 9.99 13.84 10.28
N GLY A 143 8.90 14.29 9.63
CA GLY A 143 8.92 15.40 8.69
C GLY A 143 9.44 15.02 7.31
N HIS A 144 9.45 13.72 6.96
CA HIS A 144 9.98 13.23 5.70
C HIS A 144 8.82 12.89 4.73
N PRO A 145 8.66 13.62 3.62
CA PRO A 145 7.75 13.21 2.56
C PRO A 145 8.28 11.95 1.87
N VAL A 146 7.39 11.12 1.35
CA VAL A 146 7.75 9.84 0.75
C VAL A 146 7.32 9.83 -0.71
N LEU A 147 8.27 9.61 -1.63
CA LEU A 147 7.90 9.30 -3.01
C LEU A 147 7.33 7.89 -3.02
N VAL A 148 6.14 7.74 -3.58
CA VAL A 148 5.47 6.45 -3.69
C VAL A 148 5.22 6.25 -5.19
N LEU A 149 5.81 5.20 -5.75
CA LEU A 149 5.39 4.74 -7.08
C LEU A 149 3.92 4.34 -6.93
N ILE A 150 3.03 4.51 -7.89
CA ILE A 150 1.65 4.02 -7.87
C ILE A 150 1.22 3.43 -9.20
N ARG A 151 0.15 2.63 -9.23
CA ARG A 151 -0.51 2.25 -10.49
C ARG A 151 -1.33 3.44 -10.97
N PHE A 152 -1.07 3.90 -12.19
CA PHE A 152 -1.84 4.94 -12.83
C PHE A 152 -3.26 4.47 -13.15
N SER A 153 -4.19 5.40 -13.40
CA SER A 153 -5.60 5.07 -13.61
C SER A 153 -5.88 4.20 -14.84
N ASP A 154 -4.92 4.09 -15.77
CA ASP A 154 -4.99 3.20 -16.95
C ASP A 154 -4.80 1.71 -16.61
N GLY A 155 -4.40 1.39 -15.37
CA GLY A 155 -4.22 0.03 -14.91
C GLY A 155 -2.93 -0.65 -15.36
N VAL A 156 -2.10 -0.01 -16.18
CA VAL A 156 -0.90 -0.61 -16.79
C VAL A 156 0.38 0.11 -16.34
N ASN A 157 0.35 1.44 -16.32
CA ASN A 157 1.56 2.23 -16.12
C ASN A 157 1.83 2.54 -14.65
N GLY A 158 3.11 2.63 -14.31
CA GLY A 158 3.58 3.17 -13.04
C GLY A 158 3.52 4.70 -13.07
N HIS A 159 3.27 5.32 -11.92
CA HIS A 159 3.18 6.76 -11.77
C HIS A 159 3.73 7.18 -10.43
N TRP A 160 4.65 8.13 -10.36
CA TRP A 160 5.16 8.61 -9.08
C TRP A 160 4.26 9.70 -8.50
N VAL A 161 4.03 9.62 -7.19
CA VAL A 161 3.38 10.66 -6.38
C VAL A 161 4.19 10.89 -5.11
N VAL A 162 3.94 12.01 -4.42
CA VAL A 162 4.55 12.28 -3.10
C VAL A 162 3.48 12.21 -2.03
N VAL A 163 3.58 11.23 -1.13
CA VAL A 163 2.79 11.20 0.11
C VAL A 163 3.33 12.28 1.03
N ASN A 164 2.49 13.28 1.32
CA ASN A 164 2.86 14.45 2.13
C ASN A 164 1.92 14.68 3.32
N GLY A 165 0.85 13.89 3.48
CA GLY A 165 -0.04 14.06 4.62
C GLY A 165 -0.87 12.84 4.96
N ILE A 166 -1.27 12.77 6.23
CA ILE A 166 -2.16 11.77 6.80
C ILE A 166 -3.08 12.45 7.82
N GLN A 167 -4.39 12.33 7.64
CA GLN A 167 -5.38 12.83 8.59
C GLN A 167 -6.67 12.01 8.50
N SER A 168 -7.29 11.68 9.64
CA SER A 168 -8.65 11.09 9.67
C SER A 168 -8.84 9.87 8.74
N GLN A 169 -7.86 8.96 8.74
CA GLN A 169 -7.82 7.78 7.83
C GLN A 169 -7.79 8.14 6.33
N GLN A 170 -7.25 9.31 6.00
CA GLN A 170 -6.97 9.71 4.64
C GLN A 170 -5.47 9.94 4.47
N ILE A 171 -4.97 9.59 3.29
CA ILE A 171 -3.63 9.94 2.81
C ILE A 171 -3.78 11.07 1.81
N THR A 172 -2.96 12.10 2.00
CA THR A 172 -2.80 13.23 1.09
C THR A 172 -1.53 13.02 0.26
N MET A 173 -1.65 13.28 -1.05
CA MET A 173 -0.55 13.11 -2.00
C MET A 173 -0.48 14.28 -2.97
N MET A 174 0.72 14.75 -3.26
CA MET A 174 1.00 15.59 -4.42
C MET A 174 1.14 14.70 -5.65
N ASP A 175 0.37 14.99 -6.69
CA ASP A 175 0.39 14.28 -7.97
C ASP A 175 0.86 15.24 -9.09
N PRO A 176 1.96 14.92 -9.79
CA PRO A 176 2.56 15.80 -10.79
C PRO A 176 1.88 15.79 -12.17
N ASP A 177 0.90 14.92 -12.43
CA ASP A 177 0.23 14.78 -13.74
C ASP A 177 -0.44 16.09 -14.25
N LEU A 178 -0.99 16.11 -15.46
CA LEU A 178 -1.48 17.27 -16.25
C LEU A 178 -2.38 18.31 -15.53
N GLU A 179 -2.89 18.02 -14.34
CA GLU A 179 -3.67 18.95 -13.51
C GLU A 179 -2.99 19.36 -12.20
N ALA A 180 -1.77 18.87 -11.96
CA ALA A 180 -0.94 19.01 -10.76
C ALA A 180 -1.73 19.38 -9.51
N ARG A 181 -2.11 18.36 -8.75
CA ARG A 181 -3.07 18.54 -7.65
C ARG A 181 -2.65 17.79 -6.41
N GLU A 182 -3.14 18.30 -5.29
CA GLU A 182 -3.23 17.51 -4.08
C GLU A 182 -4.44 16.55 -4.21
N ARG A 183 -4.19 15.26 -4.02
CA ARG A 183 -5.23 14.24 -3.96
C ARG A 183 -5.34 13.67 -2.56
N ARG A 184 -6.56 13.31 -2.16
CA ARG A 184 -6.84 12.66 -0.88
C ARG A 184 -7.59 11.36 -1.10
N TYR A 185 -7.13 10.30 -0.46
CA TYR A 185 -7.73 8.97 -0.55
C TYR A 185 -7.93 8.41 0.85
N ARG A 186 -9.05 7.70 1.07
CA ARG A 186 -9.20 6.87 2.27
C ARG A 186 -8.12 5.79 2.26
N TYR A 187 -7.68 5.37 3.45
CA TYR A 187 -6.70 4.29 3.64
C TYR A 187 -7.06 3.04 2.84
N GLU A 188 -8.31 2.60 2.94
CA GLU A 188 -8.82 1.43 2.23
C GLU A 188 -8.71 1.61 0.72
N SER A 189 -9.06 2.78 0.19
CA SER A 189 -8.93 3.10 -1.22
C SER A 189 -7.48 3.05 -1.63
N PHE A 190 -6.60 3.79 -0.94
CA PHE A 190 -5.16 3.79 -1.20
C PHE A 190 -4.56 2.38 -1.16
N GLN A 191 -4.91 1.58 -0.15
CA GLN A 191 -4.49 0.19 -0.03
C GLN A 191 -5.06 -0.68 -1.13
N ASN A 192 -6.32 -0.54 -1.51
CA ASN A 192 -6.91 -1.31 -2.60
C ASN A 192 -6.26 -0.97 -3.94
N PHE A 193 -5.96 0.31 -4.20
CA PHE A 193 -5.19 0.71 -5.36
C PHE A 193 -3.76 0.17 -5.30
N ASN A 194 -3.16 -0.02 -4.11
CA ASN A 194 -1.75 -0.40 -3.88
C ASN A 194 -1.49 -1.91 -3.65
N ARG A 195 -2.47 -2.68 -3.18
CA ARG A 195 -2.35 -4.10 -2.81
C ARG A 195 -2.00 -5.00 -3.99
N ASP A 196 -2.38 -4.61 -5.20
CA ASP A 196 -2.22 -5.39 -6.43
C ASP A 196 -1.04 -4.89 -7.30
N TRP A 197 -0.07 -4.20 -6.70
CA TRP A 197 0.99 -3.60 -7.50
C TRP A 197 2.03 -4.58 -8.00
N TRP A 198 2.24 -4.46 -9.29
CA TRP A 198 3.42 -4.87 -9.99
C TRP A 198 3.53 -3.83 -11.09
N HIS A 199 4.56 -3.02 -11.05
CA HIS A 199 5.07 -2.41 -12.27
C HIS A 199 6.33 -3.19 -12.62
N SER A 200 6.49 -3.51 -13.89
CA SER A 200 7.75 -4.00 -14.40
C SER A 200 8.20 -3.06 -15.49
N PHE A 201 9.34 -2.44 -15.25
CA PHE A 201 10.03 -1.68 -16.25
C PHE A 201 10.64 -2.62 -17.33
N ASP A 202 10.90 -3.89 -16.98
CA ASP A 202 11.52 -4.91 -17.87
C ASP A 202 10.55 -6.00 -18.36
N GLU A 203 9.41 -5.63 -18.96
CA GLU A 203 8.47 -6.60 -19.59
C GLU A 203 7.93 -7.72 -18.67
N GLY A 204 7.79 -7.45 -17.38
CA GLY A 204 7.28 -8.38 -16.37
C GLY A 204 8.37 -9.07 -15.53
N LYS A 205 9.66 -8.83 -15.77
CA LYS A 205 10.75 -9.50 -15.04
C LYS A 205 10.94 -9.00 -13.60
N THR A 206 10.72 -7.70 -13.37
CA THR A 206 10.90 -7.09 -12.05
C THR A 206 9.55 -6.63 -11.53
N ILE A 207 9.12 -7.14 -10.38
CA ILE A 207 7.81 -6.81 -9.81
C ILE A 207 8.00 -5.90 -8.60
N TYR A 208 7.58 -4.64 -8.75
CA TYR A 208 7.57 -3.66 -7.66
C TYR A 208 6.24 -3.68 -6.89
N ARG A 209 6.30 -3.91 -5.57
CA ARG A 209 5.12 -3.94 -4.66
C ARG A 209 5.29 -2.94 -3.53
N GLY A 210 4.35 -1.99 -3.39
CA GLY A 210 4.37 -1.02 -2.30
C GLY A 210 5.71 -0.28 -2.18
N VAL A 211 6.23 0.18 -3.32
CA VAL A 211 7.51 0.90 -3.38
C VAL A 211 7.35 2.30 -2.82
N GLY A 212 8.29 2.71 -1.99
CA GLY A 212 8.47 4.11 -1.71
C GLY A 212 9.89 4.45 -1.27
N ILE A 213 10.20 5.73 -1.37
CA ILE A 213 11.52 6.30 -1.13
C ILE A 213 11.33 7.44 -0.15
N GLU A 214 11.77 7.22 1.08
CA GLU A 214 11.86 8.26 2.10
C GLU A 214 13.17 9.04 1.89
N ILE A 215 13.07 10.36 1.68
CA ILE A 215 14.23 11.23 1.41
C ILE A 215 14.42 12.20 2.56
N TYR A 216 15.66 12.33 3.04
CA TYR A 216 16.00 13.16 4.19
C TYR A 216 17.49 13.58 4.21
N PRO A 217 17.87 14.60 4.99
CA PRO A 217 19.26 15.08 5.09
C PRO A 217 20.29 14.11 5.71
#